data_AF-A0A0C3AE38-F1
#
_entry.id   AF-A0A0C3AE38-F1
#
_cell.length_a   1.000
_cell.length_b   1.000
_cell.length_c   1.000
_cell.angle_alpha   90.00
_cell.angle_beta   90.00
_cell.angle_gamma   90.00
#
_symmetry.space_group_name_H-M   'P 1'
#
loop_
_entity.id
_entity.type
_entity.pdbx_description
1 polymer ?
#
loop_
_entity_poly.entity_id
_entity_poly.type
_entity_poly.pdbx_seq_one_letter_code
_entity_poly.pdbx_strand_id
1 'polypeptide(L)'
;MEPGTSHDTSGANTHPQRATSAHLSSRAALTTPLRLPALNSDRGPPSMDSDEPLSPTSSMDLMHHIPGLYRLLDLVQERGTGGMVDKVIISQESIQKFVNTIRPGSYKSEIQVDFKGLDQHTIKPRGIYGSASAIVDFLDSIGCMIDETQVSPLVL
;
A
#
# COMPACT_ATOMS: atom_id res chain seq x y z
N MET A 1 11.88 -66.18 -28.30
CA MET A 1 12.28 -65.79 -29.68
C MET A 1 11.73 -64.40 -29.91
N GLU A 2 12.60 -63.40 -29.76
CA GLU A 2 12.51 -62.06 -30.37
C GLU A 2 12.78 -62.21 -31.89
N PRO A 3 12.32 -61.28 -32.77
CA PRO A 3 13.07 -60.03 -32.97
C PRO A 3 12.26 -58.75 -33.32
N GLY A 4 12.73 -57.61 -32.79
CA GLY A 4 13.17 -56.36 -33.48
C GLY A 4 12.24 -55.70 -34.52
N THR A 5 12.05 -54.37 -34.56
CA THR A 5 13.04 -53.39 -35.08
C THR A 5 12.65 -51.94 -34.72
N SER A 6 13.68 -51.10 -34.61
CA SER A 6 13.84 -49.72 -34.15
C SER A 6 13.32 -48.60 -35.08
N HIS A 7 13.18 -47.36 -34.56
CA HIS A 7 13.76 -46.12 -35.15
C HIS A 7 13.70 -44.89 -34.19
N ASP A 8 14.86 -44.23 -34.02
CA ASP A 8 15.15 -42.93 -33.36
C ASP A 8 14.61 -41.71 -34.15
N THR A 9 14.38 -40.51 -33.60
CA THR A 9 15.36 -39.44 -33.29
C THR A 9 14.58 -38.18 -32.79
N SER A 10 14.95 -37.54 -31.67
CA SER A 10 15.89 -36.41 -31.49
C SER A 10 15.23 -35.02 -31.40
N GLY A 11 15.57 -34.24 -30.37
CA GLY A 11 15.16 -32.85 -30.19
C GLY A 11 15.33 -32.32 -28.76
N ALA A 12 16.58 -32.07 -28.35
CA ALA A 12 16.95 -31.50 -27.06
C ALA A 12 16.90 -29.95 -27.06
N ASN A 13 16.56 -29.32 -25.93
CA ASN A 13 17.09 -28.00 -25.59
C ASN A 13 17.10 -27.79 -24.07
N THR A 14 18.30 -27.84 -23.46
CA THR A 14 18.54 -27.46 -22.06
C THR A 14 19.71 -26.47 -22.06
N HIS A 15 19.50 -25.32 -21.47
CA HIS A 15 20.41 -24.17 -21.49
C HIS A 15 21.22 -24.14 -20.19
N PRO A 16 22.58 -24.06 -20.23
CA PRO A 16 23.36 -23.59 -19.09
C PRO A 16 24.17 -22.34 -19.45
N GLN A 17 24.07 -21.29 -18.63
CA GLN A 17 24.94 -20.11 -18.71
C GLN A 17 26.18 -20.30 -17.82
N ARG A 18 27.37 -20.10 -18.39
CA ARG A 18 28.64 -19.90 -17.69
C ARG A 18 29.37 -18.69 -18.27
N ALA A 19 29.90 -17.87 -17.37
CA ALA A 19 30.58 -16.59 -17.58
C ALA A 19 31.88 -16.68 -18.40
N THR A 20 32.27 -15.57 -19.07
CA THR A 20 33.66 -15.05 -19.14
C THR A 20 33.77 -13.67 -19.81
N SER A 21 34.79 -12.93 -19.37
CA SER A 21 35.18 -11.52 -19.59
C SER A 21 36.06 -11.28 -20.85
N ALA A 22 36.01 -10.06 -21.42
CA ALA A 22 37.09 -9.43 -22.23
C ALA A 22 36.84 -7.89 -22.22
N HIS A 23 37.61 -7.04 -21.52
CA HIS A 23 38.95 -6.48 -21.80
C HIS A 23 39.10 -5.76 -23.15
N LEU A 24 39.17 -4.41 -23.13
CA LEU A 24 39.95 -3.62 -24.08
C LEU A 24 40.25 -2.22 -23.51
N SER A 25 41.52 -1.82 -23.63
CA SER A 25 42.14 -0.67 -22.99
C SER A 25 42.90 0.15 -24.04
N SER A 26 42.94 1.48 -23.82
CA SER A 26 44.07 2.40 -24.08
C SER A 26 44.23 3.15 -25.42
N ARG A 27 44.24 4.51 -25.33
CA ARG A 27 45.35 5.46 -25.67
C ARG A 27 44.85 6.92 -25.50
N ALA A 28 45.35 7.70 -24.52
CA ALA A 28 46.53 8.60 -24.54
C ALA A 28 46.39 9.82 -25.50
N ALA A 29 46.74 11.08 -25.22
CA ALA A 29 47.15 11.92 -24.06
C ALA A 29 47.23 13.39 -24.59
N LEU A 30 47.61 14.37 -23.71
CA LEU A 30 47.90 15.82 -23.93
C LEU A 30 46.67 16.72 -23.64
N THR A 31 46.65 17.68 -22.70
CA THR A 31 47.62 18.75 -22.38
C THR A 31 47.48 19.26 -20.90
N THR A 32 48.46 20.07 -20.49
CA THR A 32 48.93 20.44 -19.13
C THR A 32 48.14 21.59 -18.42
N PRO A 33 48.50 22.11 -17.21
CA PRO A 33 47.66 22.15 -16.01
C PRO A 33 47.15 23.56 -15.62
N LEU A 34 46.06 23.65 -14.86
CA LEU A 34 45.68 24.88 -14.15
C LEU A 34 45.60 24.61 -12.64
N ARG A 35 46.62 25.07 -11.92
CA ARG A 35 46.61 25.18 -10.46
C ARG A 35 45.87 26.47 -10.09
N LEU A 36 44.77 26.33 -9.36
CA LEU A 36 44.10 27.44 -8.64
C LEU A 36 43.80 27.00 -7.20
N PRO A 37 43.78 27.95 -6.25
CA PRO A 37 44.17 27.76 -4.87
C PRO A 37 43.11 27.06 -4.02
N ALA A 38 43.56 26.35 -2.98
CA ALA A 38 42.71 25.84 -1.92
C ALA A 38 42.03 27.00 -1.20
N LEU A 39 40.71 27.09 -1.32
CA LEU A 39 39.86 27.87 -0.43
C LEU A 39 38.99 26.89 0.34
N ASN A 40 39.49 26.45 1.49
CA ASN A 40 38.68 25.78 2.48
C ASN A 40 37.86 26.86 3.19
N SER A 41 36.54 26.81 3.08
CA SER A 41 35.63 27.14 4.17
C SER A 41 34.23 26.65 3.85
N ASP A 42 33.93 25.52 4.47
CA ASP A 42 32.78 25.41 5.37
C ASP A 42 31.42 25.78 4.78
N ARG A 43 30.93 24.88 3.93
CA ARG A 43 29.48 24.72 3.78
C ARG A 43 29.18 23.24 3.69
N GLY A 44 28.87 22.65 4.85
CA GLY A 44 28.20 21.36 4.88
C GLY A 44 26.97 21.40 3.97
N PRO A 45 26.62 20.29 3.31
CA PRO A 45 25.43 20.25 2.46
C PRO A 45 24.22 20.70 3.28
N PRO A 46 23.30 21.51 2.70
CA PRO A 46 22.08 21.88 3.39
C PRO A 46 21.40 20.59 3.83
N SER A 47 21.10 20.52 5.12
CA SER A 47 20.31 19.46 5.74
C SER A 47 19.09 19.24 4.86
N MET A 48 18.99 18.04 4.28
CA MET A 48 17.78 17.60 3.63
C MET A 48 16.69 17.68 4.69
N ASP A 49 15.78 18.64 4.54
CA ASP A 49 14.46 18.54 5.13
C ASP A 49 13.93 17.20 4.66
N SER A 50 14.04 16.21 5.54
CA SER A 50 13.38 14.95 5.31
C SER A 50 11.92 15.32 5.32
N ASP A 51 11.27 15.25 4.16
CA ASP A 51 9.82 15.07 4.07
C ASP A 51 9.52 13.81 4.89
N GLU A 52 9.42 13.96 6.20
CA GLU A 52 8.88 12.96 7.08
C GLU A 52 7.45 12.80 6.61
N PRO A 53 7.07 11.65 6.02
CA PRO A 53 5.71 11.45 5.60
C PRO A 53 4.88 11.62 6.86
N LEU A 54 4.04 12.65 6.89
CA LEU A 54 3.09 12.89 7.95
C LEU A 54 2.35 11.58 8.17
N SER A 55 2.74 10.83 9.20
CA SER A 55 2.04 9.62 9.59
C SER A 55 0.60 10.05 9.78
N PRO A 56 -0.39 9.40 9.15
CA PRO A 56 -1.78 9.77 9.32
C PRO A 56 -2.03 9.82 10.82
N THR A 57 -2.39 11.00 11.31
CA THR A 57 -2.58 11.30 12.72
C THR A 57 -3.53 10.27 13.31
N SER A 58 -2.99 9.22 13.91
CA SER A 58 -3.76 8.07 14.40
C SER A 58 -4.58 8.42 15.64
N SER A 59 -4.52 9.68 16.11
CA SER A 59 -5.15 10.11 17.36
C SER A 59 -6.57 10.63 17.21
N MET A 60 -7.09 10.83 15.98
CA MET A 60 -8.45 11.35 15.77
C MET A 60 -9.36 10.47 14.91
N ASP A 61 -8.89 9.29 14.50
CA ASP A 61 -9.72 8.37 13.70
C ASP A 61 -10.71 7.60 14.60
N LEU A 62 -11.86 8.25 14.86
CA LEU A 62 -12.96 7.72 15.67
C LEU A 62 -13.59 6.44 15.12
N MET A 63 -13.30 6.07 13.86
CA MET A 63 -13.84 4.86 13.26
C MET A 63 -13.50 3.61 14.09
N HIS A 64 -12.28 3.54 14.62
CA HIS A 64 -11.82 2.40 15.41
C HIS A 64 -12.57 2.23 16.74
N HIS A 65 -13.28 3.26 17.18
CA HIS A 65 -14.10 3.26 18.40
C HIS A 65 -15.55 2.82 18.16
N ILE A 66 -15.97 2.63 16.90
CA ILE A 66 -17.34 2.23 16.55
C ILE A 66 -17.32 0.74 16.17
N PRO A 67 -17.78 -0.19 17.04
CA PRO A 67 -17.78 -1.61 16.74
C PRO A 67 -18.63 -1.94 15.51
N GLY A 68 -18.10 -2.78 14.63
CA GLY A 68 -18.80 -3.21 13.41
C GLY A 68 -18.80 -2.17 12.28
N LEU A 69 -18.18 -1.01 12.48
CA LEU A 69 -17.90 -0.06 11.40
C LEU A 69 -16.57 -0.42 10.74
N TYR A 70 -16.60 -0.56 9.41
CA TYR A 70 -15.43 -0.84 8.60
C TYR A 70 -15.35 0.16 7.46
N ARG A 71 -14.14 0.65 7.19
CA ARG A 71 -13.83 1.49 6.04
C ARG A 71 -13.42 0.65 4.85
N LEU A 72 -13.98 0.99 3.70
CA LEU A 72 -13.63 0.38 2.42
C LEU A 72 -12.63 1.25 1.66
N LEU A 73 -12.89 2.57 1.66
CA LEU A 73 -12.15 3.56 0.91
C LEU A 73 -11.71 4.69 1.84
N ASP A 74 -10.52 5.19 1.59
CA ASP A 74 -9.90 6.33 2.25
C ASP A 74 -9.68 7.45 1.23
N LEU A 75 -9.90 8.69 1.64
CA LEU A 75 -9.54 9.87 0.86
C LEU A 75 -8.24 10.44 1.44
N VAL A 76 -7.19 10.45 0.65
CA VAL A 76 -5.87 10.97 1.05
C VAL A 76 -5.46 12.11 0.14
N GLN A 77 -4.83 13.12 0.71
CA GLN A 77 -4.25 14.21 -0.06
C GLN A 77 -2.81 13.91 -0.41
N GLU A 78 -2.50 13.96 -1.70
CA GLU A 78 -1.14 13.79 -2.19
C GLU A 78 -0.70 15.03 -2.97
N ARG A 79 0.55 15.45 -2.75
CA ARG A 79 1.14 16.58 -3.46
C ARG A 79 1.63 16.11 -4.82
N GLY A 80 0.90 16.50 -5.87
CA GLY A 80 1.33 16.32 -7.26
C GLY A 80 2.12 17.53 -7.78
N THR A 81 2.63 17.40 -9.00
CA THR A 81 3.31 18.49 -9.72
C THR A 81 2.41 19.71 -9.99
N GLY A 82 1.08 19.53 -9.95
CA GLY A 82 0.08 20.59 -10.13
C GLY A 82 -0.58 21.09 -8.84
N GLY A 83 -0.11 20.69 -7.66
CA GLY A 83 -0.72 21.03 -6.37
C GLY A 83 -1.25 19.83 -5.60
N MET A 84 -2.09 20.08 -4.59
CA MET A 84 -2.72 19.03 -3.79
C MET A 84 -3.86 18.38 -4.57
N VAL A 85 -3.88 17.06 -4.58
CA VAL A 85 -4.94 16.26 -5.24
C VAL A 85 -5.45 15.23 -4.25
N ASP A 86 -6.77 15.12 -4.15
CA ASP A 86 -7.41 14.06 -3.39
C ASP A 86 -7.34 12.75 -4.18
N LYS A 87 -6.90 11.68 -3.53
CA LYS A 87 -6.85 10.32 -4.06
C LYS A 87 -7.72 9.41 -3.21
N VAL A 88 -8.45 8.53 -3.88
CA VAL A 88 -9.19 7.45 -3.22
C VAL A 88 -8.28 6.24 -3.17
N ILE A 89 -8.02 5.74 -1.97
CA ILE A 89 -7.27 4.49 -1.73
C ILE A 89 -8.15 3.46 -1.05
N ILE A 90 -7.78 2.19 -1.15
CA ILE A 90 -8.51 1.10 -0.50
C ILE A 90 -7.97 0.92 0.92
N SER A 91 -8.84 0.87 1.92
CA SER A 91 -8.45 0.62 3.31
C SER A 91 -8.24 -0.88 3.54
N GLN A 92 -7.07 -1.38 3.14
CA GLN A 92 -6.77 -2.81 3.10
C GLN A 92 -6.88 -3.49 4.47
N GLU A 93 -6.35 -2.85 5.52
CA GLU A 93 -6.37 -3.40 6.88
C GLU A 93 -7.82 -3.53 7.39
N SER A 94 -8.66 -2.53 7.11
CA SER A 94 -10.07 -2.56 7.49
C SER A 94 -10.83 -3.67 6.75
N ILE A 95 -10.58 -3.88 5.46
CA ILE A 95 -11.16 -4.99 4.69
C ILE A 95 -10.71 -6.33 5.27
N GLN A 96 -9.43 -6.50 5.58
CA GLN A 96 -8.93 -7.72 6.19
C GLN A 96 -9.63 -8.01 7.53
N LYS A 97 -9.80 -6.99 8.39
CA LYS A 97 -10.53 -7.12 9.66
C LYS A 97 -11.98 -7.50 9.42
N PHE A 98 -12.66 -6.85 8.48
CA PHE A 98 -14.05 -7.14 8.11
C PHE A 98 -14.22 -8.59 7.64
N VAL A 99 -13.42 -9.00 6.65
CA VAL A 99 -13.48 -10.33 6.06
C VAL A 99 -13.23 -11.41 7.11
N ASN A 100 -12.22 -11.23 7.96
CA ASN A 100 -11.92 -12.19 9.03
C ASN A 100 -12.92 -12.16 10.19
N THR A 101 -13.69 -11.07 10.35
CA THR A 101 -14.83 -11.03 11.28
C THR A 101 -15.98 -11.89 10.76
N ILE A 102 -16.26 -11.84 9.46
CA ILE A 102 -17.31 -12.66 8.82
C ILE A 102 -16.92 -14.13 8.84
N ARG A 103 -15.70 -14.45 8.42
CA ARG A 103 -15.18 -15.82 8.34
C ARG A 103 -13.70 -15.83 8.71
N PRO A 104 -13.34 -16.30 9.91
CA PRO A 104 -11.96 -16.32 10.37
C PRO A 104 -11.02 -17.04 9.39
N GLY A 105 -9.90 -16.39 9.07
CA GLY A 105 -8.87 -16.95 8.19
C GLY A 105 -9.17 -16.84 6.69
N SER A 106 -10.27 -16.18 6.30
CA SER A 106 -10.61 -15.94 4.90
C SER A 106 -9.72 -14.89 4.22
N TYR A 107 -9.06 -14.02 4.97
CA TYR A 107 -8.09 -13.07 4.42
C TYR A 107 -6.72 -13.30 5.05
N LYS A 108 -5.78 -13.86 4.27
CA LYS A 108 -4.41 -14.14 4.71
C LYS A 108 -3.40 -13.14 4.14
N SER A 109 -3.60 -12.71 2.90
CA SER A 109 -2.84 -11.67 2.21
C SER A 109 -3.64 -11.12 1.04
N GLU A 110 -3.15 -10.07 0.40
CA GLU A 110 -3.84 -9.41 -0.73
C GLU A 110 -4.14 -10.35 -1.89
N ILE A 111 -3.31 -11.37 -2.08
CA ILE A 111 -3.47 -12.39 -3.14
C ILE A 111 -4.10 -13.69 -2.63
N GLN A 112 -4.30 -13.82 -1.32
CA GLN A 112 -4.79 -15.04 -0.69
C GLN A 112 -6.05 -14.75 0.13
N VAL A 113 -7.18 -14.77 -0.57
CA VAL A 113 -8.51 -14.58 -0.02
C VAL A 113 -9.43 -15.77 -0.38
N ASP A 114 -10.11 -16.34 0.60
CA ASP A 114 -11.09 -17.43 0.42
C ASP A 114 -12.45 -16.88 -0.05
N PHE A 115 -12.52 -16.43 -1.31
CA PHE A 115 -13.76 -15.89 -1.90
C PHE A 115 -14.88 -16.93 -1.90
N LYS A 116 -14.57 -18.19 -2.17
CA LYS A 116 -15.57 -19.28 -2.17
C LYS A 116 -16.24 -19.44 -0.80
N GLY A 117 -15.47 -19.35 0.28
CA GLY A 117 -16.01 -19.35 1.64
C GLY A 117 -16.84 -18.10 1.92
N LEU A 118 -16.42 -16.94 1.43
CA LEU A 118 -17.12 -15.66 1.64
C LEU A 118 -18.45 -15.56 0.88
N ASP A 119 -18.56 -16.14 -0.31
CA ASP A 119 -19.79 -16.16 -1.12
C ASP A 119 -20.96 -16.87 -0.40
N GLN A 120 -20.68 -17.66 0.65
CA GLN A 120 -21.68 -18.32 1.47
C GLN A 120 -22.32 -17.37 2.50
N HIS A 121 -21.80 -16.15 2.65
CA HIS A 121 -22.29 -15.15 3.60
C HIS A 121 -23.00 -14.02 2.86
N THR A 122 -24.23 -13.71 3.27
CA THR A 122 -24.97 -12.56 2.73
C THR A 122 -24.69 -11.32 3.59
N ILE A 123 -24.09 -10.30 2.98
CA ILE A 123 -23.88 -8.98 3.59
C ILE A 123 -24.97 -8.04 3.06
N LYS A 124 -25.60 -7.28 3.96
CA LYS A 124 -26.60 -6.25 3.60
C LYS A 124 -26.05 -4.87 3.97
N PRO A 125 -25.31 -4.19 3.08
CA PRO A 125 -24.80 -2.86 3.38
C PRO A 125 -25.96 -1.88 3.50
N ARG A 126 -25.88 -0.97 4.48
CA ARG A 126 -26.85 0.10 4.69
C ARG A 126 -26.14 1.43 4.49
N GLY A 127 -26.46 2.11 3.40
CA GLY A 127 -25.89 3.41 3.07
C GLY A 127 -26.65 4.54 3.77
N ILE A 128 -25.92 5.56 4.20
CA ILE A 128 -26.46 6.81 4.75
C ILE A 128 -25.75 7.95 4.06
N TYR A 129 -26.49 8.99 3.74
CA TYR A 129 -25.97 10.25 3.25
C TYR A 129 -26.75 11.38 3.92
N GLY A 130 -26.12 12.53 4.12
CA GLY A 130 -26.77 13.66 4.76
C GLY A 130 -25.76 14.59 5.41
N SER A 131 -26.25 15.53 6.23
CA SER A 131 -25.40 16.33 7.10
C SER A 131 -24.71 15.43 8.14
N ALA A 132 -23.60 15.93 8.71
CA ALA A 132 -22.94 15.24 9.81
C ALA A 132 -23.91 14.91 10.97
N SER A 133 -24.82 15.83 11.31
CA SER A 133 -25.85 15.59 12.33
C SER A 133 -26.77 14.42 11.99
N ALA A 134 -27.28 14.35 10.75
CA ALA A 134 -28.17 13.27 10.33
C ALA A 134 -27.47 11.90 10.32
N ILE A 135 -26.16 11.88 10.03
CA ILE A 135 -25.35 10.66 10.11
C ILE A 135 -25.19 10.24 11.58
N VAL A 136 -24.91 11.18 12.48
CA VAL A 136 -24.79 10.93 13.93
C VAL A 136 -26.12 10.41 14.50
N ASP A 137 -27.24 11.10 14.23
CA ASP A 137 -28.57 10.69 14.69
C ASP A 137 -28.92 9.27 14.23
N PHE A 138 -28.54 8.92 13.01
CA PHE A 138 -28.72 7.56 12.50
C PHE A 138 -27.85 6.55 13.24
N LEU A 139 -26.56 6.84 13.45
CA LEU A 139 -25.62 5.93 14.12
C LEU A 139 -26.06 5.66 15.57
N ASP A 140 -26.60 6.68 16.24
CA ASP A 140 -27.23 6.55 17.55
C ASP A 140 -28.49 5.68 17.48
N SER A 141 -29.37 5.89 16.49
CA SER A 141 -30.60 5.11 16.33
C SER A 141 -30.40 3.60 16.14
N ILE A 142 -29.23 3.17 15.67
CA ILE A 142 -28.86 1.76 15.52
C ILE A 142 -28.00 1.22 16.66
N GLY A 143 -27.72 2.03 17.68
CA GLY A 143 -26.95 1.64 18.86
C GLY A 143 -25.47 1.38 18.60
N CYS A 144 -24.89 2.01 17.58
CA CYS A 144 -23.47 1.84 17.23
C CYS A 144 -22.53 2.82 17.95
N MET A 145 -23.06 3.86 18.60
CA MET A 145 -22.25 4.83 19.34
C MET A 145 -21.91 4.32 20.74
N ILE A 146 -20.65 4.53 21.17
CA ILE A 146 -20.18 4.25 22.52
C ILE A 146 -20.22 5.55 23.35
N ASP A 147 -20.24 5.46 24.69
CA ASP A 147 -20.31 6.65 25.56
C ASP A 147 -19.19 7.67 25.28
N GLU A 148 -18.01 7.24 24.85
CA GLU A 148 -16.88 8.13 24.50
C GLU A 148 -17.09 8.91 23.19
N THR A 149 -18.05 8.53 22.34
CA THR A 149 -18.39 9.24 21.08
C THR A 149 -19.66 10.09 21.18
N GLN A 150 -20.36 10.05 22.32
CA GLN A 150 -21.50 10.93 22.61
C GLN A 150 -20.98 12.34 22.90
N VAL A 151 -21.01 13.22 21.89
CA VAL A 151 -20.75 14.64 22.14
C VAL A 151 -21.97 15.20 22.86
N SER A 152 -21.84 15.43 24.16
CA SER A 152 -22.84 16.13 24.97
C SER A 152 -23.30 17.40 24.24
N PRO A 153 -24.61 17.62 24.06
CA PRO A 153 -25.10 18.87 23.49
C PRO A 153 -24.63 20.00 24.38
N LEU A 154 -23.84 20.92 23.84
CA LEU A 154 -23.61 22.23 24.44
C LEU A 154 -24.98 22.91 24.50
N VAL A 155 -25.65 22.79 25.64
CA VAL A 155 -26.79 23.61 26.00
C VAL A 155 -26.25 25.04 26.14
N LEU A 156 -26.56 25.86 25.15
CA LEU A 156 -26.24 27.30 25.12
C LEU A 156 -27.44 28.09 25.64
#